data_AF-A0A7W3VKH1-F1
#
_entry.id   AF-A0A7W3VKH1-F1
#
_cell.length_a   1.000
_cell.length_b   1.000
_cell.length_c   1.000
_cell.angle_alpha   90.00
_cell.angle_beta   90.00
_cell.angle_gamma   90.00
#
_symmetry.space_group_name_H-M   'P 1'
#
loop_
_entity.id
_entity.type
_entity.pdbx_description
1 polymer ?
#
loop_
_entity_poly.entity_id
_entity_poly.type
_entity_poly.pdbx_seq_one_letter_code
_entity_poly.pdbx_strand_id
1 'polypeptide(L)'
;MNLTSKLLSKEFQTKINMLKEDIKKQFKERNYTLPDELDIDSLIGWNNFDGSIKIYPSVKCPVGLEGFILSLILEHFPNNTQRVSE
;
A
#
# COMPACT_ATOMS: atom_id res chain seq x y z
N MET A 1 -15.82 -18.47 1.58
CA MET A 1 -15.28 -18.34 0.21
C MET A 1 -14.67 -16.96 0.08
N ASN A 2 -13.35 -16.84 -0.02
CA ASN A 2 -12.64 -15.56 -0.18
C ASN A 2 -12.88 -15.02 -1.59
N LEU A 3 -13.82 -14.08 -1.71
CA LEU A 3 -14.29 -13.48 -2.97
C LEU A 3 -13.39 -12.34 -3.49
N THR A 4 -12.26 -12.05 -2.86
CA THR A 4 -11.43 -10.88 -3.17
C THR A 4 -10.32 -11.12 -4.20
N SER A 5 -10.09 -12.36 -4.66
CA SER A 5 -8.97 -12.69 -5.56
C SER A 5 -9.33 -12.76 -7.06
N LYS A 6 -10.61 -12.64 -7.44
CA LYS A 6 -11.00 -12.74 -8.87
C LYS A 6 -10.98 -11.38 -9.56
N LEU A 7 -9.90 -11.17 -10.31
CA LEU A 7 -9.60 -10.11 -11.28
C LEU A 7 -9.26 -8.72 -10.71
N LEU A 8 -8.16 -8.64 -9.97
CA LEU A 8 -7.32 -7.44 -10.09
C LEU A 8 -6.65 -7.47 -11.47
N SER A 9 -6.76 -6.39 -12.24
CA SER A 9 -6.14 -6.29 -13.57
C SER A 9 -4.63 -6.55 -13.46
N LYS A 10 -4.03 -7.12 -14.51
CA LYS A 10 -2.56 -7.30 -14.58
C LYS A 10 -1.83 -5.98 -14.35
N GLU A 11 -2.40 -4.88 -14.87
CA GLU A 11 -1.92 -3.52 -14.65
C GLU A 11 -1.89 -3.13 -13.17
N PHE A 12 -2.97 -3.38 -12.43
CA PHE A 12 -3.02 -3.10 -10.99
C PHE A 12 -1.95 -3.89 -10.23
N GLN A 13 -1.81 -5.20 -10.54
CA GLN A 13 -0.81 -6.05 -9.89
C GLN A 13 0.61 -5.56 -10.17
N THR A 14 0.91 -5.18 -11.41
CA THR A 14 2.21 -4.59 -11.77
C THR A 14 2.46 -3.30 -10.99
N LYS A 15 1.47 -2.41 -10.89
CA LYS A 15 1.62 -1.13 -10.21
C LYS A 15 1.77 -1.27 -8.70
N ILE A 16 1.04 -2.20 -8.08
CA ILE A 16 1.22 -2.56 -6.67
C ILE A 16 2.62 -3.11 -6.41
N ASN A 17 3.14 -3.96 -7.30
CA ASN A 17 4.48 -4.49 -7.14
C ASN A 17 5.55 -3.39 -7.27
N MET A 18 5.36 -2.43 -8.18
CA MET A 18 6.24 -1.25 -8.27
C MET A 18 6.23 -0.43 -6.99
N LEU A 19 5.05 -0.15 -6.43
CA LEU A 19 4.91 0.54 -5.13
C LEU A 19 5.68 -0.19 -4.01
N LYS A 20 5.56 -1.53 -3.94
CA LYS A 20 6.27 -2.33 -2.92
C LYS A 20 7.79 -2.25 -3.07
N GLU A 21 8.29 -2.30 -4.30
CA GLU A 21 9.73 -2.16 -4.57
C GLU A 21 10.24 -0.76 -4.22
N ASP A 22 9.45 0.29 -4.47
CA ASP A 22 9.80 1.65 -4.08
C ASP A 22 9.81 1.82 -2.56
N ILE A 23 8.86 1.23 -1.82
CA ILE A 23 8.88 1.23 -0.35
C ILE A 23 10.16 0.52 0.15
N LYS A 24 10.49 -0.66 -0.39
CA LYS A 24 11.72 -1.40 -0.03
C LYS A 24 12.97 -0.56 -0.29
N LYS A 25 13.04 0.08 -1.45
CA LYS A 25 14.16 0.94 -1.84
C LYS A 25 14.30 2.11 -0.87
N GLN A 26 13.21 2.81 -0.57
CA GLN A 26 13.23 3.93 0.36
C GLN A 26 13.59 3.53 1.80
N PHE A 27 13.12 2.36 2.26
CA PHE A 27 13.49 1.84 3.58
C PHE A 27 14.98 1.56 3.66
N LYS A 28 15.56 0.98 2.60
CA LYS A 28 17.00 0.77 2.49
C LYS A 28 17.77 2.10 2.46
N GLU A 29 17.33 3.07 1.67
CA GLU A 29 17.98 4.40 1.57
C GLU A 29 17.95 5.18 2.90
N ARG A 30 16.89 5.00 3.70
CA ARG A 30 16.70 5.69 4.99
C ARG A 30 17.17 4.89 6.20
N ASN A 31 17.77 3.71 5.99
CA ASN A 31 18.12 2.75 7.05
C ASN A 31 16.95 2.42 8.00
N TYR A 32 15.72 2.36 7.45
CA TYR A 32 14.56 1.97 8.21
C TYR A 32 14.48 0.43 8.32
N THR A 33 14.30 -0.08 9.53
CA THR A 33 14.09 -1.51 9.78
C THR A 33 12.64 -1.74 10.19
N LEU A 34 11.96 -2.67 9.52
CA LEU A 34 10.63 -3.11 9.96
C LEU A 34 10.75 -4.02 11.18
N PRO A 35 9.77 -3.99 12.09
CA PRO A 35 9.61 -5.05 13.08
C PRO A 35 9.54 -6.43 12.40
N ASP A 36 10.10 -7.46 13.03
CA ASP A 36 10.20 -8.82 12.47
C ASP A 36 8.84 -9.43 12.07
N GLU A 37 7.76 -8.93 12.68
CA GLU A 37 6.38 -9.36 12.44
C GLU A 37 5.69 -8.64 11.26
N LEU A 38 6.34 -7.63 10.66
CA LEU A 38 5.81 -6.86 9.54
C LEU A 38 6.64 -7.05 8.28
N ASP A 39 5.94 -7.28 7.18
CA ASP A 39 6.49 -7.19 5.83
C ASP A 39 5.93 -5.97 5.09
N ILE A 40 6.49 -5.68 3.92
CA ILE A 40 6.09 -4.54 3.09
C ILE A 40 4.63 -4.70 2.64
N ASP A 41 4.18 -5.93 2.42
CA ASP A 41 2.79 -6.26 2.10
C ASP A 41 1.84 -5.82 3.22
N SER A 42 2.26 -5.97 4.48
CA SER A 42 1.49 -5.60 5.65
C SER A 42 1.33 -4.09 5.83
N LEU A 43 2.13 -3.27 5.16
CA LEU A 43 2.06 -1.80 5.23
C LEU A 43 0.98 -1.20 4.33
N ILE A 44 0.50 -1.96 3.33
CA ILE A 44 -0.42 -1.46 2.30
C ILE A 44 -1.74 -2.22 2.41
N GLY A 45 -2.84 -1.49 2.57
CA GLY A 45 -4.18 -2.02 2.45
C GLY A 45 -4.81 -1.60 1.12
N TRP A 46 -5.70 -2.43 0.59
CA TRP A 46 -6.59 -2.01 -0.49
C TRP A 46 -7.94 -2.71 -0.40
N ASN A 47 -8.98 -2.02 -0.89
CA ASN A 47 -10.32 -2.56 -1.03
C ASN A 47 -10.88 -2.25 -2.43
N ASN A 48 -11.87 -3.00 -2.86
CA ASN A 48 -12.63 -2.69 -4.07
C ASN A 48 -14.02 -2.22 -3.62
N PHE A 49 -14.31 -0.95 -3.83
CA PHE A 49 -15.60 -0.34 -3.52
C PHE A 49 -16.21 0.21 -4.80
N ASP A 50 -17.37 -0.33 -5.18
CA ASP A 50 -18.15 0.13 -6.34
C ASP A 50 -17.35 0.19 -7.66
N GLY A 51 -16.48 -0.81 -7.89
CA GLY A 51 -15.64 -0.89 -9.08
C GLY A 51 -14.40 0.02 -9.05
N SER A 52 -14.21 0.80 -7.98
CA SER A 52 -13.00 1.57 -7.74
C SER A 52 -12.13 0.88 -6.70
N ILE A 53 -10.86 0.65 -7.04
CA ILE A 53 -9.90 0.17 -6.05
C ILE A 53 -9.43 1.37 -5.22
N LYS A 54 -9.56 1.27 -3.90
CA LYS A 54 -8.95 2.22 -2.96
C LYS A 54 -7.74 1.58 -2.30
N ILE A 55 -6.66 2.35 -2.16
CA ILE A 55 -5.39 1.95 -1.57
C ILE A 55 -5.06 2.93 -0.45
N TYR A 56 -4.55 2.41 0.66
CA TYR A 56 -4.33 3.17 1.88
C TYR A 56 -3.20 2.53 2.71
N PRO A 57 -2.54 3.30 3.60
CA PRO A 57 -1.69 2.71 4.62
C PRO A 57 -2.50 1.72 5.45
N SER A 58 -2.02 0.48 5.55
CA SER A 58 -2.67 -0.57 6.33
C SER A 58 -2.77 -0.16 7.80
N VAL A 59 -3.76 -0.69 8.54
CA VAL A 59 -3.85 -0.55 10.00
C VAL A 59 -2.67 -1.16 10.75
N LYS A 60 -1.88 -2.01 10.08
CA LYS A 60 -0.62 -2.56 10.60
C LYS A 60 0.59 -1.67 10.30
N CYS A 61 0.42 -0.61 9.49
CA CYS A 61 1.46 0.34 9.22
C CYS A 61 1.80 1.09 10.53
N PRO A 62 3.08 1.16 10.94
CA PRO A 62 3.44 1.94 12.10
C PRO A 62 3.04 3.42 11.92
N VAL A 63 2.47 4.04 12.96
CA VAL A 63 1.99 5.44 12.92
C VAL A 63 3.06 6.42 12.40
N GLY A 64 4.33 6.21 12.79
CA GLY A 64 5.46 7.03 12.32
C GLY A 64 5.79 6.90 10.82
N LEU A 65 5.21 5.92 10.13
CA LEU A 65 5.39 5.65 8.71
C LEU A 65 4.16 5.92 7.86
N GLU A 66 2.98 6.10 8.45
CA GLU A 66 1.73 6.24 7.70
C GLU A 66 1.79 7.36 6.66
N GLY A 67 2.29 8.55 7.04
CA GLY A 67 2.43 9.67 6.11
C GLY A 67 3.43 9.42 4.99
N PHE A 68 4.49 8.66 5.28
CA PHE A 68 5.49 8.26 4.29
C PHE A 68 4.89 7.25 3.29
N ILE A 69 4.23 6.20 3.78
CA ILE A 69 3.57 5.19 2.95
C ILE A 69 2.44 5.83 2.14
N LEU A 70 1.66 6.73 2.74
CA LEU A 70 0.61 7.48 2.04
C LEU A 70 1.17 8.31 0.88
N SER A 71 2.31 8.96 1.06
CA SER A 71 2.96 9.74 0.00
C SER A 71 3.34 8.85 -1.19
N LEU A 72 3.94 7.68 -0.93
CA LEU A 72 4.27 6.72 -2.00
C LEU A 72 3.02 6.16 -2.68
N ILE A 73 1.96 5.86 -1.92
CA ILE A 73 0.68 5.44 -2.49
C ILE A 73 0.15 6.55 -3.42
N LEU A 74 0.20 7.82 -3.04
CA LEU A 74 -0.29 8.93 -3.87
C LEU A 74 0.54 9.11 -5.15
N GLU A 75 1.85 8.85 -5.11
CA GLU A 75 2.72 8.88 -6.30
C GLU A 75 2.33 7.78 -7.32
N HIS A 76 2.05 6.57 -6.83
CA HIS A 76 1.68 5.45 -7.69
C HIS A 76 0.17 5.44 -8.05
N PHE A 77 -0.68 5.96 -7.19
CA PHE A 77 -2.14 5.82 -7.23
C PHE A 77 -2.87 7.13 -6.86
N PRO A 78 -2.62 8.24 -7.59
CA PRO A 78 -3.11 9.57 -7.21
C PRO A 78 -4.64 9.68 -7.12
N ASN A 79 -5.37 8.89 -7.92
CA ASN A 79 -6.83 8.93 -8.00
C ASN A 79 -7.53 7.84 -7.16
N ASN A 80 -6.75 7.00 -6.48
CA ASN A 80 -7.22 5.76 -5.84
C ASN A 80 -6.93 5.74 -4.33
N THR A 81 -6.63 6.90 -3.74
CA THR A 81 -6.28 6.98 -2.32
C THR A 81 -7.47 7.47 -1.50
N GLN A 82 -7.78 6.80 -0.38
CA GLN A 82 -8.71 7.31 0.63
C GLN A 82 -7.89 7.77 1.83
N ARG A 83 -7.98 9.06 2.17
CA ARG A 83 -7.55 9.50 3.52
C ARG A 83 -8.54 8.88 4.49
N VAL A 84 -8.05 8.15 5.48
CA VAL A 84 -8.88 7.75 6.62
C VAL A 84 -9.18 9.06 7.36
N SER A 85 -10.37 9.63 7.13
CA SER A 85 -10.85 10.77 7.90
C SER A 85 -11.21 10.25 9.28
N GLU A 86 -10.63 10.87 10.31
CA GLU A 86 -11.05 10.74 11.72
C GLU A 86 -12.54 11.09 11.90
#